data_AF-A0A378QHR1-F1
#
_entry.id   AF-A0A378QHR1-F1
#
_cell.length_a   1.000
_cell.length_b   1.000
_cell.length_c   1.000
_cell.angle_alpha   90.00
_cell.angle_beta   90.00
_cell.angle_gamma   90.00
#
_symmetry.space_group_name_H-M   'P 1'
#
loop_
_entity.id
_entity.type
_entity.pdbx_description
1 polymer ?
#
loop_
_entity_poly.entity_id
_entity_poly.type
_entity_poly.pdbx_seq_one_letter_code
_entity_poly.pdbx_strand_id
1 'polypeptide(L)'
;MDKQLLLAVMIERFKAFLVKLFPDDELNQIIDDIDVRKYKHIKSSRKRFWQVFIGYGVVLKNEWHGFFGLRIEHERKLAKVAKPKNDKLDKAIKHAFEKPLNVTKGLSLDELLAKFADDEADRLTAVIRLAHYEGWTNDQLIRAIRGTKQGGFKDGILTATKRQAQTIARTGTAIISSEAQKEFVAQHSDIIQGVQVLATLDTRTSPICRHLDHTIMPIDKAKYPPYHHNCRSTTMIVYKGMDMPNKRTSASGVTDNVSYYEWLKKQPLETQEMALGKARAKLFGEISVERFKALQLDKNFEPLTLDEMRRLEPKIFDKVF
;
A
#
# COMPACT_ATOMS: atom_id res chain seq x y z
N MET A 1 -0.60 25.79 -5.35
CA MET A 1 -1.15 24.45 -5.05
C MET A 1 -1.24 24.32 -3.54
N ASP A 2 -2.39 23.87 -3.02
CA ASP A 2 -2.57 23.66 -1.58
C ASP A 2 -1.43 22.80 -1.02
N LYS A 3 -0.83 23.25 0.08
CA LYS A 3 0.30 22.55 0.71
C LYS A 3 -0.12 21.15 1.16
N GLN A 4 -1.35 20.92 1.57
CA GLN A 4 -1.83 19.58 1.95
C GLN A 4 -2.03 18.66 0.74
N LEU A 5 -2.37 19.22 -0.42
CA LEU A 5 -2.51 18.47 -1.69
C LEU A 5 -1.15 17.97 -2.23
N LEU A 6 -0.08 18.76 -2.04
CA LEU A 6 1.28 18.37 -2.41
C LEU A 6 1.72 17.04 -1.79
N LEU A 7 1.24 16.74 -0.58
CA LEU A 7 1.60 15.53 0.15
C LEU A 7 1.04 14.26 -0.49
N ALA A 8 -0.26 14.26 -0.83
CA ALA A 8 -0.89 13.08 -1.41
C ALA A 8 -0.27 12.74 -2.78
N VAL A 9 0.05 13.76 -3.58
CA VAL A 9 0.80 13.61 -4.83
C VAL A 9 2.22 13.08 -4.57
N MET A 10 2.90 13.59 -3.55
CA MET A 10 4.24 13.15 -3.16
C MET A 10 4.26 11.67 -2.75
N ILE A 11 3.32 11.23 -1.91
CA ILE A 11 3.19 9.83 -1.45
C ILE A 11 3.01 8.90 -2.66
N GLU A 12 2.08 9.20 -3.56
CA GLU A 12 1.80 8.32 -4.70
C GLU A 12 2.97 8.30 -5.72
N ARG A 13 3.61 9.44 -5.99
CA ARG A 13 4.82 9.49 -6.82
C ARG A 13 5.97 8.68 -6.19
N PHE A 14 6.15 8.80 -4.88
CA PHE A 14 7.17 8.07 -4.17
C PHE A 14 6.92 6.55 -4.17
N LYS A 15 5.67 6.10 -3.93
CA LYS A 15 5.29 4.69 -4.12
C LYS A 15 5.60 4.19 -5.53
N ALA A 16 5.28 4.99 -6.56
CA ALA A 16 5.55 4.63 -7.95
C ALA A 16 7.05 4.56 -8.27
N PHE A 17 7.86 5.41 -7.63
CA PHE A 17 9.32 5.37 -7.72
C PHE A 17 9.89 4.09 -7.08
N LEU A 18 9.55 3.76 -5.83
CA LEU A 18 10.10 2.58 -5.15
C LEU A 18 9.74 1.26 -5.84
N VAL A 19 8.55 1.18 -6.44
CA VAL A 19 8.12 0.03 -7.22
C VAL A 19 9.04 -0.25 -8.42
N LYS A 20 9.70 0.78 -8.96
CA LYS A 20 10.64 0.67 -10.07
C LYS A 20 12.06 0.30 -9.64
N LEU A 21 12.37 0.34 -8.34
CA LEU A 21 13.69 -0.01 -7.81
C LEU A 21 13.91 -1.53 -7.66
N PHE A 22 12.94 -2.34 -8.07
CA PHE A 22 13.10 -3.79 -8.03
C PHE A 22 14.25 -4.22 -8.97
N PRO A 23 15.22 -5.04 -8.51
CA PRO A 23 16.47 -5.30 -9.24
C PRO A 23 16.29 -6.39 -10.31
N ASP A 24 15.45 -6.12 -11.32
CA ASP A 24 15.18 -7.08 -12.41
C ASP A 24 16.47 -7.50 -13.13
N ASP A 25 17.37 -6.56 -13.43
CA ASP A 25 18.59 -6.80 -14.22
C ASP A 25 19.59 -7.70 -13.48
N GLU A 26 19.81 -7.45 -12.18
CA GLU A 26 20.72 -8.26 -11.35
C GLU A 26 20.21 -9.69 -11.17
N LEU A 27 18.89 -9.85 -10.95
CA LEU A 27 18.26 -11.17 -10.88
C LEU A 27 18.38 -11.90 -12.21
N ASN A 28 18.16 -11.20 -13.31
CA ASN A 28 18.30 -11.76 -14.64
C ASN A 28 19.73 -12.20 -14.92
N GLN A 29 20.74 -11.41 -14.56
CA GLN A 29 22.14 -11.80 -14.70
C GLN A 29 22.46 -13.08 -13.92
N ILE A 30 21.97 -13.21 -12.68
CA ILE A 30 22.15 -14.45 -11.90
C ILE A 30 21.53 -15.65 -12.62
N ILE A 31 20.32 -15.47 -13.19
CA ILE A 31 19.60 -16.51 -13.91
C ILE A 31 20.35 -16.96 -15.16
N ASP A 32 20.89 -16.04 -15.95
CA ASP A 32 21.63 -16.36 -17.18
C ASP A 32 22.96 -17.06 -16.90
N ASP A 33 23.60 -16.77 -15.77
CA ASP A 33 24.85 -17.40 -15.35
C ASP A 33 24.68 -18.83 -14.82
N ILE A 34 23.44 -19.29 -14.60
CA ILE A 34 23.18 -20.62 -14.05
C ILE A 34 23.34 -21.68 -15.14
N ASP A 35 24.24 -22.61 -14.88
CA ASP A 35 24.33 -23.88 -15.60
C ASP A 35 23.72 -24.96 -14.71
N VAL A 36 22.51 -25.41 -15.06
CA VAL A 36 21.71 -26.35 -14.28
C VAL A 36 22.41 -27.71 -14.11
N ARG A 37 23.40 -28.03 -14.93
CA ARG A 37 24.18 -29.28 -14.81
C ARG A 37 25.31 -29.16 -13.79
N LYS A 38 25.74 -27.94 -13.45
CA LYS A 38 26.85 -27.69 -12.52
C LYS A 38 26.36 -27.53 -11.09
N TYR A 39 26.53 -28.57 -10.29
CA TYR A 39 26.16 -28.57 -8.86
C TYR A 39 26.73 -27.36 -8.07
N LYS A 40 27.93 -26.88 -8.41
CA LYS A 40 28.52 -25.66 -7.80
C LYS A 40 27.64 -24.43 -7.99
N HIS A 41 27.04 -24.25 -9.17
CA HIS A 41 26.17 -23.10 -9.46
C HIS A 41 24.92 -23.17 -8.58
N ILE A 42 24.32 -24.35 -8.45
CA ILE A 42 23.17 -24.64 -7.58
C ILE A 42 23.49 -24.31 -6.12
N LYS A 43 24.60 -24.84 -5.59
CA LYS A 43 25.04 -24.61 -4.20
C LYS A 43 25.23 -23.12 -3.89
N SER A 44 25.70 -22.34 -4.86
CA SER A 44 25.95 -20.90 -4.69
C SER A 44 24.73 -20.01 -4.95
N SER A 45 23.71 -20.51 -5.67
CA SER A 45 22.59 -19.70 -6.16
C SER A 45 21.80 -18.99 -5.06
N ARG A 46 21.47 -19.67 -3.96
CA ARG A 46 20.77 -19.08 -2.81
C ARG A 46 21.45 -17.80 -2.32
N LYS A 47 22.77 -17.86 -2.08
CA LYS A 47 23.53 -16.72 -1.57
C LYS A 47 23.50 -15.55 -2.56
N ARG A 48 23.62 -15.82 -3.86
CA ARG A 48 23.57 -14.78 -4.91
C ARG A 48 22.22 -14.07 -4.92
N PHE A 49 21.10 -14.82 -4.93
CA PHE A 49 19.77 -14.23 -4.88
C PHE A 49 19.52 -13.46 -3.57
N TRP A 50 19.91 -14.06 -2.45
CA TRP A 50 19.78 -13.43 -1.14
C TRP A 50 20.51 -12.09 -1.08
N GLN A 51 21.73 -11.99 -1.62
CA GLN A 51 22.48 -10.73 -1.68
C GLN A 51 21.73 -9.63 -2.44
N VAL A 52 21.10 -9.97 -3.56
CA VAL A 52 20.28 -9.03 -4.34
C VAL A 52 19.06 -8.58 -3.54
N PHE A 53 18.34 -9.49 -2.89
CA PHE A 53 17.15 -9.12 -2.12
C PHE A 53 17.46 -8.37 -0.82
N ILE A 54 18.56 -8.69 -0.12
CA ILE A 54 19.05 -7.87 1.01
C ILE A 54 19.40 -6.47 0.50
N GLY A 55 20.12 -6.37 -0.61
CA GLY A 55 20.49 -5.09 -1.23
C GLY A 55 19.26 -4.24 -1.54
N TYR A 56 18.24 -4.84 -2.16
CA TYR A 56 16.95 -4.19 -2.41
C TYR A 56 16.29 -3.71 -1.11
N GLY A 57 16.29 -4.53 -0.06
CA GLY A 57 15.76 -4.14 1.25
C GLY A 57 16.49 -2.94 1.86
N VAL A 58 17.82 -2.89 1.75
CA VAL A 58 18.64 -1.74 2.20
C VAL A 58 18.28 -0.47 1.42
N VAL A 59 18.13 -0.56 0.10
CA VAL A 59 17.69 0.56 -0.74
C VAL A 59 16.33 1.08 -0.28
N LEU A 60 15.34 0.20 -0.08
CA LEU A 60 14.04 0.61 0.42
C LEU A 60 14.12 1.29 1.79
N LYS A 61 14.91 0.76 2.74
CA LYS A 61 15.11 1.38 4.06
C LYS A 61 15.66 2.79 3.95
N ASN A 62 16.67 3.00 3.10
CA ASN A 62 17.29 4.32 2.92
C ASN A 62 16.31 5.33 2.33
N GLU A 63 15.53 4.92 1.32
CA GLU A 63 14.50 5.78 0.72
C GLU A 63 13.39 6.10 1.72
N TRP A 64 12.92 5.10 2.47
CA TRP A 64 11.92 5.30 3.53
C TRP A 64 12.42 6.21 4.65
N HIS A 65 13.70 6.11 5.01
CA HIS A 65 14.33 6.99 5.98
C HIS A 65 14.23 8.46 5.55
N GLY A 66 14.65 8.77 4.32
CA GLY A 66 14.53 10.11 3.75
C GLY A 66 13.07 10.58 3.67
N PHE A 67 12.17 9.68 3.25
CA PHE A 67 10.75 9.98 3.13
C PHE A 67 10.07 10.30 4.47
N PHE A 68 10.44 9.63 5.56
CA PHE A 68 9.96 9.95 6.91
C PHE A 68 10.30 11.41 7.26
N GLY A 69 11.55 11.82 7.03
CA GLY A 69 11.99 13.20 7.28
C GLY A 69 11.25 14.22 6.41
N LEU A 70 11.05 13.93 5.12
CA LEU A 70 10.26 14.78 4.21
C LEU A 70 8.81 14.93 4.69
N ARG A 71 8.22 13.85 5.22
CA ARG A 71 6.85 13.85 5.73
C ARG A 71 6.70 14.74 6.96
N ILE A 72 7.63 14.65 7.92
CA ILE A 72 7.68 15.53 9.11
C ILE A 72 7.89 16.99 8.69
N GLU A 73 8.85 17.25 7.80
CA GLU A 73 9.16 18.60 7.33
C GLU A 73 7.97 19.26 6.63
N HIS A 74 7.18 18.46 5.91
CA HIS A 74 5.94 18.91 5.28
C HIS A 74 4.90 19.39 6.32
N GLU A 75 4.62 18.60 7.36
CA GLU A 75 3.69 19.00 8.43
C GLU A 75 4.22 20.20 9.22
N ARG A 76 5.52 20.22 9.48
CA ARG A 76 6.18 21.35 10.14
C ARG A 76 5.95 22.67 9.39
N LYS A 77 6.13 22.65 8.07
CA LYS A 77 5.92 23.84 7.21
C LYS A 77 4.44 24.24 7.10
N LEU A 78 3.52 23.29 7.27
CA LEU A 78 2.08 23.56 7.32
C LEU A 78 1.70 24.24 8.64
N ALA A 79 2.11 23.63 9.76
CA ALA A 79 1.81 24.10 11.11
C ALA A 79 2.64 25.32 11.54
N LYS A 80 3.67 25.68 10.78
CA LYS A 80 4.64 26.75 11.09
C LYS A 80 5.34 26.55 12.45
N VAL A 81 5.69 25.31 12.77
CA VAL A 81 6.38 24.96 14.03
C VAL A 81 7.90 24.81 13.84
N ALA A 82 8.62 24.78 14.96
CA ALA A 82 10.08 24.63 14.98
C ALA A 82 10.53 23.26 14.44
N LYS A 83 11.77 23.18 13.96
CA LYS A 83 12.35 21.91 13.50
C LYS A 83 12.57 20.98 14.70
N PRO A 84 12.23 19.68 14.61
CA PRO A 84 12.59 18.74 15.66
C PRO A 84 14.11 18.62 15.77
N LYS A 85 14.58 18.29 16.97
CA LYS A 85 15.98 17.93 17.17
C LYS A 85 16.30 16.64 16.41
N ASN A 86 17.48 16.56 15.80
CA ASN A 86 17.88 15.41 14.98
C ASN A 86 17.82 14.09 15.79
N ASP A 87 18.27 14.10 17.06
CA ASP A 87 18.25 12.92 17.93
C ASP A 87 16.84 12.36 18.17
N LYS A 88 15.83 13.23 18.26
CA LYS A 88 14.43 12.82 18.36
C LYS A 88 13.93 12.21 17.06
N LEU A 89 14.26 12.84 15.93
CA LEU A 89 13.88 12.37 14.61
C LEU A 89 14.46 10.97 14.33
N ASP A 90 15.74 10.77 14.61
CA ASP A 90 16.42 9.49 14.41
C ASP A 90 15.81 8.37 15.28
N LYS A 91 15.44 8.69 16.53
CA LYS A 91 14.73 7.76 17.42
C LYS A 91 13.35 7.38 16.88
N ALA A 92 12.58 8.35 16.40
CA ALA A 92 11.25 8.11 15.84
C ALA A 92 11.32 7.24 14.57
N ILE A 93 12.30 7.51 13.71
CA ILE A 93 12.58 6.71 12.53
C ILE A 93 12.90 5.28 12.93
N LYS A 94 13.89 5.09 13.81
CA LYS A 94 14.27 3.75 14.29
C LYS A 94 13.07 2.98 14.82
N HIS A 95 12.27 3.62 15.67
CA HIS A 95 11.05 3.02 16.20
C HIS A 95 10.04 2.61 15.11
N ALA A 96 9.87 3.43 14.06
CA ALA A 96 8.98 3.12 12.95
C ALA A 96 9.39 1.86 12.16
N PHE A 97 10.69 1.53 12.12
CA PHE A 97 11.20 0.34 11.44
C PHE A 97 11.12 -0.93 12.29
N GLU A 98 11.32 -0.81 13.61
CA GLU A 98 11.50 -1.95 14.53
C GLU A 98 10.19 -2.39 15.22
N LYS A 99 9.16 -1.55 15.23
CA LYS A 99 7.90 -1.87 15.91
C LYS A 99 7.11 -2.97 15.18
N PRO A 100 6.39 -3.84 15.92
CA PRO A 100 5.38 -4.73 15.35
C PRO A 100 4.27 -3.98 14.61
N LEU A 101 3.78 -4.56 13.51
CA LEU A 101 2.74 -3.96 12.67
C LEU A 101 1.56 -4.92 12.46
N ASN A 102 0.34 -4.42 12.57
CA ASN A 102 -0.86 -5.25 12.38
C ASN A 102 -0.98 -5.74 10.93
N VAL A 103 -0.69 -4.88 9.94
CA VAL A 103 -0.81 -5.22 8.51
C VAL A 103 0.15 -6.34 8.08
N THR A 104 1.22 -6.58 8.83
CA THR A 104 2.21 -7.64 8.59
C THR A 104 2.06 -8.83 9.54
N LYS A 105 0.95 -8.89 10.29
CA LYS A 105 0.69 -9.92 11.32
C LYS A 105 1.75 -9.96 12.43
N GLY A 106 2.27 -8.81 12.82
CA GLY A 106 3.19 -8.65 13.95
C GLY A 106 4.65 -8.44 13.56
N LEU A 107 5.03 -8.65 12.29
CA LEU A 107 6.40 -8.37 11.85
C LEU A 107 6.66 -6.86 11.75
N SER A 108 7.82 -6.42 12.18
CA SER A 108 8.35 -5.10 11.88
C SER A 108 8.73 -4.95 10.39
N LEU A 109 9.06 -3.73 9.95
CA LEU A 109 9.54 -3.53 8.58
C LEU A 109 10.88 -4.22 8.35
N ASP A 110 11.75 -4.20 9.36
CA ASP A 110 13.07 -4.83 9.29
C ASP A 110 12.95 -6.36 9.18
N GLU A 111 12.10 -6.97 10.00
CA GLU A 111 11.83 -8.41 9.93
C GLU A 111 11.15 -8.79 8.61
N LEU A 112 10.21 -7.98 8.12
CA LEU A 112 9.54 -8.22 6.84
C LEU A 112 10.52 -8.22 5.67
N LEU A 113 11.47 -7.28 5.64
CA LEU A 113 12.48 -7.19 4.58
C LEU A 113 13.48 -8.34 4.63
N ALA A 114 13.95 -8.70 5.82
CA ALA A 114 14.83 -9.86 6.01
C ALA A 114 14.13 -11.15 5.57
N LYS A 115 12.89 -11.36 6.04
CA LYS A 115 12.08 -12.52 5.69
C LYS A 115 11.80 -12.60 4.18
N PHE A 116 11.47 -11.48 3.54
CA PHE A 116 11.27 -11.42 2.10
C PHE A 116 12.49 -11.95 1.34
N ALA A 117 13.68 -11.51 1.73
CA ALA A 117 14.88 -11.91 1.02
C ALA A 117 15.25 -13.38 1.22
N ASP A 118 15.06 -13.92 2.42
CA ASP A 118 15.23 -15.35 2.67
C ASP A 118 14.21 -16.18 1.88
N ASP A 119 12.92 -15.85 2.00
CA ASP A 119 11.83 -16.60 1.35
C ASP A 119 12.00 -16.62 -0.19
N GLU A 120 12.33 -15.47 -0.80
CA GLU A 120 12.47 -15.38 -2.26
C GLU A 120 13.76 -16.02 -2.78
N ALA A 121 14.86 -15.94 -2.03
CA ALA A 121 16.10 -16.64 -2.37
C ALA A 121 15.91 -18.16 -2.30
N ASP A 122 15.21 -18.66 -1.27
CA ASP A 122 14.89 -20.07 -1.12
C ASP A 122 13.95 -20.55 -2.23
N ARG A 123 12.93 -19.77 -2.55
CA ARG A 123 11.99 -20.07 -3.62
C ARG A 123 12.65 -20.20 -4.99
N LEU A 124 13.53 -19.26 -5.38
CA LEU A 124 14.27 -19.33 -6.64
C LEU A 124 15.26 -20.50 -6.66
N THR A 125 15.95 -20.74 -5.55
CA THR A 125 16.89 -21.86 -5.41
C THR A 125 16.19 -23.21 -5.52
N ALA A 126 14.98 -23.33 -4.97
CA ALA A 126 14.20 -24.56 -5.04
C ALA A 126 13.89 -24.97 -6.49
N VAL A 127 13.53 -24.00 -7.34
CA VAL A 127 13.29 -24.25 -8.77
C VAL A 127 14.56 -24.74 -9.47
N ILE A 128 15.73 -24.15 -9.16
CA ILE A 128 17.01 -24.55 -9.74
C ILE A 128 17.39 -25.97 -9.30
N ARG A 129 17.17 -26.32 -8.03
CA ARG A 129 17.40 -27.68 -7.50
C ARG A 129 16.50 -28.70 -8.18
N LEU A 130 15.21 -28.37 -8.34
CA LEU A 130 14.26 -29.22 -9.05
C LEU A 130 14.69 -29.42 -10.50
N ALA A 131 15.04 -28.34 -11.20
CA ALA A 131 15.49 -28.39 -12.59
C ALA A 131 16.74 -29.29 -12.78
N HIS A 132 17.67 -29.26 -11.82
CA HIS A 132 18.82 -30.16 -11.83
C HIS A 132 18.44 -31.62 -11.63
N TYR A 133 17.59 -31.89 -10.64
CA TYR A 133 17.13 -33.25 -10.33
C TYR A 133 16.37 -33.87 -11.52
N GLU A 134 15.50 -33.10 -12.15
CA GLU A 134 14.67 -33.50 -13.30
C GLU A 134 15.43 -33.47 -14.64
N GLY A 135 16.72 -33.10 -14.65
CA GLY A 135 17.53 -33.08 -15.87
C GLY A 135 17.10 -32.03 -16.91
N TRP A 136 16.52 -30.91 -16.48
CA TRP A 136 16.08 -29.84 -17.38
C TRP A 136 17.23 -29.23 -18.18
N THR A 137 16.91 -28.61 -19.31
CA THR A 137 17.81 -27.69 -20.01
C THR A 137 17.80 -26.31 -19.33
N ASN A 138 18.85 -25.51 -19.55
CA ASN A 138 18.86 -24.12 -19.09
C ASN A 138 17.67 -23.32 -19.65
N ASP A 139 17.26 -23.57 -20.89
CA ASP A 139 16.09 -22.90 -21.48
C ASP A 139 14.79 -23.22 -20.72
N GLN A 140 14.62 -24.48 -20.29
CA GLN A 140 13.46 -24.87 -19.46
C GLN A 140 13.50 -24.17 -18.10
N LEU A 141 14.67 -24.11 -17.46
CA LEU A 141 14.87 -23.38 -16.20
C LEU A 141 14.56 -21.88 -16.34
N ILE A 142 15.11 -21.23 -17.38
CA ILE A 142 14.91 -19.80 -17.65
C ILE A 142 13.41 -19.52 -17.87
N ARG A 143 12.71 -20.35 -18.65
CA ARG A 143 11.26 -20.20 -18.86
C ARG A 143 10.47 -20.40 -17.56
N ALA A 144 10.85 -21.35 -16.70
CA ALA A 144 10.19 -21.55 -15.42
C ALA A 144 10.39 -20.35 -14.47
N ILE A 145 11.57 -19.73 -14.50
CA ILE A 145 11.86 -18.60 -13.62
C ILE A 145 11.27 -17.29 -14.16
N ARG A 146 11.60 -16.92 -15.41
CA ARG A 146 11.22 -15.63 -16.03
C ARG A 146 9.83 -15.62 -16.65
N GLY A 147 9.31 -16.80 -16.99
CA GLY A 147 8.09 -16.94 -17.77
C GLY A 147 8.37 -16.97 -19.28
N THR A 148 7.30 -17.08 -20.06
CA THR A 148 7.35 -17.24 -21.50
C THR A 148 6.85 -16.00 -22.24
N LYS A 149 7.32 -15.81 -23.48
CA LYS A 149 6.81 -14.73 -24.34
C LYS A 149 5.31 -14.88 -24.61
N GLN A 150 4.82 -16.10 -24.79
CA GLN A 150 3.39 -16.39 -25.01
C GLN A 150 2.55 -16.01 -23.79
N GLY A 151 3.04 -16.29 -22.57
CA GLY A 151 2.43 -15.85 -21.31
C GLY A 151 2.68 -14.38 -20.95
N GLY A 152 3.38 -13.62 -21.81
CA GLY A 152 3.79 -12.25 -21.53
C GLY A 152 4.66 -12.11 -20.28
N PHE A 153 5.44 -13.15 -19.94
CA PHE A 153 6.30 -13.23 -18.75
C PHE A 153 5.53 -13.12 -17.42
N LYS A 154 4.28 -13.56 -17.40
CA LYS A 154 3.42 -13.59 -16.19
C LYS A 154 3.27 -14.98 -15.58
N ASP A 155 3.78 -15.98 -16.28
CA ASP A 155 3.74 -17.41 -15.96
C ASP A 155 5.03 -17.91 -15.29
N GLY A 156 6.00 -17.01 -15.06
CA GLY A 156 7.24 -17.30 -14.34
C GLY A 156 7.12 -17.07 -12.83
N ILE A 157 7.97 -17.76 -12.06
CA ILE A 157 8.00 -17.57 -10.61
C ILE A 157 8.43 -16.16 -10.20
N LEU A 158 9.30 -15.52 -10.99
CA LEU A 158 9.83 -14.17 -10.73
C LEU A 158 8.72 -13.11 -10.74
N THR A 159 7.62 -13.35 -11.48
CA THR A 159 6.45 -12.48 -11.47
C THR A 159 5.84 -12.38 -10.07
N ALA A 160 5.80 -13.49 -9.32
CA ALA A 160 5.28 -13.51 -7.95
C ALA A 160 6.22 -12.77 -6.99
N THR A 161 7.52 -13.01 -7.07
CA THR A 161 8.57 -12.29 -6.33
C THR A 161 8.44 -10.78 -6.54
N LYS A 162 8.33 -10.34 -7.79
CA LYS A 162 8.16 -8.92 -8.14
C LYS A 162 6.88 -8.33 -7.55
N ARG A 163 5.76 -9.05 -7.61
CA ARG A 163 4.50 -8.60 -7.00
C ARG A 163 4.59 -8.46 -5.48
N GLN A 164 5.33 -9.36 -4.82
CA GLN A 164 5.58 -9.29 -3.39
C GLN A 164 6.46 -8.08 -3.02
N ALA A 165 7.56 -7.87 -3.74
CA ALA A 165 8.41 -6.69 -3.59
C ALA A 165 7.63 -5.38 -3.77
N GLN A 166 6.78 -5.31 -4.80
CA GLN A 166 5.92 -4.15 -5.04
C GLN A 166 4.90 -3.92 -3.91
N THR A 167 4.40 -5.00 -3.30
CA THR A 167 3.48 -4.90 -2.16
C THR A 167 4.21 -4.39 -0.93
N ILE A 168 5.43 -4.86 -0.68
CA ILE A 168 6.30 -4.38 0.41
C ILE A 168 6.62 -2.91 0.21
N ALA A 169 7.08 -2.51 -0.99
CA ALA A 169 7.38 -1.11 -1.32
C ALA A 169 6.19 -0.19 -1.05
N ARG A 170 4.99 -0.54 -1.55
CA ARG A 170 3.77 0.27 -1.37
C ARG A 170 3.29 0.32 0.08
N THR A 171 3.26 -0.83 0.74
CA THR A 171 2.73 -0.97 2.10
C THR A 171 3.69 -0.31 3.09
N GLY A 172 5.00 -0.51 2.94
CA GLY A 172 6.02 0.12 3.77
C GLY A 172 6.03 1.64 3.62
N THR A 173 5.87 2.19 2.41
CA THR A 173 5.71 3.65 2.25
C THR A 173 4.50 4.19 3.00
N ALA A 174 3.37 3.48 2.97
CA ALA A 174 2.19 3.88 3.72
C ALA A 174 2.43 3.83 5.24
N ILE A 175 3.11 2.79 5.73
CA ILE A 175 3.50 2.67 7.14
C ILE A 175 4.36 3.86 7.55
N ILE A 176 5.44 4.11 6.83
CA ILE A 176 6.39 5.18 7.12
C ILE A 176 5.72 6.56 7.10
N SER A 177 4.84 6.81 6.12
CA SER A 177 4.07 8.05 6.05
C SER A 177 3.20 8.27 7.29
N SER A 178 2.54 7.20 7.75
CA SER A 178 1.66 7.24 8.91
C SER A 178 2.40 7.32 10.22
N GLU A 179 3.54 6.63 10.37
CA GLU A 179 4.37 6.72 11.57
C GLU A 179 4.96 8.13 11.72
N ALA A 180 5.41 8.75 10.63
CA ALA A 180 5.80 10.16 10.65
C ALA A 180 4.65 11.08 11.06
N GLN A 181 3.43 10.84 10.56
CA GLN A 181 2.28 11.64 10.96
C GLN A 181 1.91 11.43 12.43
N LYS A 182 1.94 10.19 12.93
CA LYS A 182 1.72 9.88 14.37
C LYS A 182 2.71 10.60 15.25
N GLU A 183 3.99 10.57 14.89
CA GLU A 183 5.05 11.26 15.62
C GLU A 183 4.78 12.77 15.68
N PHE A 184 4.45 13.38 14.53
CA PHE A 184 4.10 14.80 14.49
C PHE A 184 2.88 15.12 15.35
N VAL A 185 1.83 14.29 15.27
CA VAL A 185 0.60 14.47 16.05
C VAL A 185 0.88 14.37 17.55
N ALA A 186 1.71 13.42 17.98
CA ALA A 186 2.07 13.24 19.38
C ALA A 186 2.81 14.47 19.95
N GLN A 187 3.66 15.11 19.16
CA GLN A 187 4.43 16.29 19.57
C GLN A 187 3.62 17.61 19.56
N HIS A 188 2.49 17.64 18.87
CA HIS A 188 1.74 18.87 18.56
C HIS A 188 0.22 18.74 18.81
N SER A 189 -0.17 17.94 19.80
CA SER A 189 -1.58 17.69 20.12
C SER A 189 -2.36 18.95 20.56
N ASP A 190 -1.66 19.99 21.01
CA ASP A 190 -2.20 21.28 21.40
C ASP A 190 -2.79 22.07 20.21
N ILE A 191 -2.24 21.90 19.00
CA ILE A 191 -2.69 22.59 17.78
C ILE A 191 -3.49 21.70 16.81
N ILE A 192 -3.67 20.42 17.13
CA ILE A 192 -4.35 19.44 16.29
C ILE A 192 -5.74 19.16 16.84
N GLN A 193 -6.75 19.14 15.97
CA GLN A 193 -8.12 18.78 16.32
C GLN A 193 -8.41 17.29 16.10
N GLY A 194 -7.78 16.70 15.08
CA GLY A 194 -7.97 15.29 14.76
C GLY A 194 -7.24 14.89 13.48
N VAL A 195 -7.56 13.69 13.01
CA VAL A 195 -6.98 13.11 11.79
C VAL A 195 -8.12 12.69 10.87
N GLN A 196 -8.15 13.25 9.67
CA GLN A 196 -9.15 12.88 8.67
C GLN A 196 -8.59 11.81 7.72
N VAL A 197 -9.37 10.76 7.47
CA VAL A 197 -9.04 9.76 6.46
C VAL A 197 -9.35 10.30 5.06
N LEU A 198 -8.38 10.16 4.16
CA LEU A 198 -8.50 10.52 2.75
C LEU A 198 -8.28 9.28 1.87
N ALA A 199 -9.38 8.69 1.41
CA ALA A 199 -9.37 7.60 0.43
C ALA A 199 -8.97 8.06 -0.96
N THR A 200 -8.21 7.26 -1.71
CA THR A 200 -7.96 7.57 -3.12
C THR A 200 -9.27 7.49 -3.91
N LEU A 201 -9.54 8.47 -4.76
CA LEU A 201 -10.71 8.46 -5.63
C LEU A 201 -10.39 7.66 -6.91
N ASP A 202 -10.71 6.36 -6.88
CA ASP A 202 -10.64 5.42 -8.00
C ASP A 202 -11.38 4.10 -7.74
N THR A 203 -11.42 3.23 -8.74
CA THR A 203 -12.15 1.95 -8.71
C THR A 203 -11.49 0.84 -7.88
N ARG A 204 -10.25 1.00 -7.41
CA ARG A 204 -9.51 -0.02 -6.66
C ARG A 204 -9.36 0.31 -5.17
N THR A 205 -9.87 1.45 -4.72
CA THR A 205 -9.93 1.79 -3.29
C THR A 205 -10.84 0.79 -2.56
N SER A 206 -10.33 0.20 -1.48
CA SER A 206 -11.00 -0.88 -0.76
C SER A 206 -12.28 -0.44 -0.02
N PRO A 207 -13.20 -1.37 0.31
CA PRO A 207 -14.42 -1.05 1.05
C PRO A 207 -14.17 -0.26 2.36
N ILE A 208 -13.22 -0.71 3.19
CA ILE A 208 -12.89 -0.04 4.45
C ILE A 208 -12.42 1.39 4.22
N CYS A 209 -11.58 1.61 3.22
CA CYS A 209 -11.08 2.94 2.86
C CYS A 209 -12.19 3.87 2.38
N ARG A 210 -13.08 3.37 1.50
CA ARG A 210 -14.23 4.16 1.00
C ARG A 210 -15.17 4.56 2.12
N HIS A 211 -15.44 3.62 3.04
CA HIS A 211 -16.26 3.87 4.21
C HIS A 211 -15.62 4.87 5.17
N LEU A 212 -14.31 4.77 5.42
CA LEU A 212 -13.64 5.70 6.33
C LEU A 212 -13.43 7.09 5.74
N ASP A 213 -13.53 7.28 4.42
CA ASP A 213 -13.27 8.56 3.78
C ASP A 213 -14.06 9.72 4.43
N HIS A 214 -13.36 10.84 4.62
CA HIS A 214 -13.78 12.05 5.32
C HIS A 214 -14.10 11.89 6.81
N THR A 215 -13.96 10.70 7.39
CA THR A 215 -14.10 10.51 8.84
C THR A 215 -12.96 11.21 9.56
N ILE A 216 -13.31 12.12 10.46
CA ILE A 216 -12.35 12.78 11.37
C ILE A 216 -12.30 11.97 12.66
N MET A 217 -11.13 11.42 12.96
CA MET A 217 -10.89 10.68 14.19
C MET A 217 -10.24 11.60 15.23
N PRO A 218 -10.68 11.54 16.50
CA PRO A 218 -9.95 12.12 17.62
C PRO A 218 -8.51 11.57 17.69
N ILE A 219 -7.56 12.39 18.13
CA ILE A 219 -6.13 12.05 18.15
C ILE A 219 -5.85 10.74 18.93
N ASP A 220 -6.50 10.57 20.08
CA ASP A 220 -6.35 9.41 20.97
C ASP A 220 -6.92 8.10 20.40
N LYS A 221 -7.78 8.20 19.39
CA LYS A 221 -8.47 7.06 18.74
C LYS A 221 -8.13 6.92 17.26
N ALA A 222 -7.24 7.77 16.75
CA ALA A 222 -6.91 7.81 15.34
C ALA A 222 -6.22 6.52 14.90
N LYS A 223 -6.82 5.85 13.92
CA LYS A 223 -6.19 4.76 13.17
C LYS A 223 -5.60 5.34 11.89
N TYR A 224 -4.42 4.85 11.50
CA TYR A 224 -3.72 5.37 10.33
C TYR A 224 -3.53 4.25 9.31
N PRO A 225 -3.54 4.56 8.00
CA PRO A 225 -3.23 3.58 6.97
C PRO A 225 -1.77 3.08 7.10
N PRO A 226 -1.41 1.95 6.47
CA PRO A 226 -2.25 1.10 5.66
C PRO A 226 -3.21 0.26 6.52
N TYR A 227 -4.49 0.27 6.16
CA TYR A 227 -5.49 -0.61 6.79
C TYR A 227 -5.41 -2.05 6.24
N HIS A 228 -4.75 -2.23 5.10
CA HIS A 228 -4.58 -3.49 4.40
C HIS A 228 -3.35 -3.37 3.47
N HIS A 229 -2.86 -4.50 2.97
CA HIS A 229 -1.80 -4.49 1.96
C HIS A 229 -2.19 -3.65 0.73
N ASN A 230 -1.21 -2.96 0.13
CA ASN A 230 -1.44 -2.08 -1.01
C ASN A 230 -2.47 -0.95 -0.76
N CYS A 231 -2.61 -0.49 0.49
CA CYS A 231 -3.47 0.64 0.81
C CYS A 231 -3.09 1.90 0.02
N ARG A 232 -4.09 2.51 -0.60
CA ARG A 232 -3.96 3.71 -1.44
C ARG A 232 -4.37 4.97 -0.69
N SER A 233 -5.25 4.82 0.30
CA SER A 233 -5.66 5.90 1.19
C SER A 233 -4.52 6.42 2.05
N THR A 234 -4.65 7.69 2.41
CA THR A 234 -3.78 8.39 3.35
C THR A 234 -4.63 9.07 4.42
N THR A 235 -4.00 9.83 5.29
CA THR A 235 -4.64 10.64 6.32
C THR A 235 -4.08 12.06 6.27
N MET A 236 -4.90 13.03 6.62
CA MET A 236 -4.48 14.42 6.81
C MET A 236 -4.71 14.87 8.25
N ILE A 237 -3.85 15.76 8.73
CA ILE A 237 -4.02 16.38 10.05
C ILE A 237 -5.05 17.50 9.91
N VAL A 238 -6.03 17.51 10.82
CA VAL A 238 -6.99 18.61 10.98
C VAL A 238 -6.44 19.54 12.06
N TYR A 239 -6.03 20.75 11.67
CA TYR A 239 -5.46 21.74 12.58
C TYR A 239 -6.56 22.64 13.16
N LYS A 240 -6.41 23.07 14.42
CA LYS A 240 -7.32 24.01 15.06
C LYS A 240 -7.26 25.37 14.33
N GLY A 241 -8.42 25.89 13.94
CA GLY A 241 -8.51 27.20 13.27
C GLY A 241 -7.97 27.23 11.83
N MET A 242 -7.75 26.06 11.21
CA MET A 242 -7.37 25.97 9.79
C MET A 242 -8.52 25.35 9.00
N ASP A 243 -8.88 26.00 7.89
CA ASP A 243 -9.86 25.45 6.97
C ASP A 243 -9.34 24.20 6.28
N MET A 244 -10.28 23.28 6.01
CA MET A 244 -9.99 22.09 5.24
C MET A 244 -9.75 22.44 3.77
N PRO A 245 -8.87 21.71 3.07
CA PRO A 245 -8.54 21.98 1.69
C PRO A 245 -9.79 21.73 0.83
N ASN A 246 -10.04 22.58 -0.14
CA ASN A 246 -11.15 22.39 -1.08
C ASN A 246 -10.79 21.46 -2.26
N LYS A 247 -9.53 21.01 -2.33
CA LYS A 247 -9.03 20.07 -3.35
C LYS A 247 -8.32 18.88 -2.71
N ARG A 248 -8.35 17.73 -3.40
CA ARG A 248 -7.62 16.51 -3.03
C ARG A 248 -7.07 15.78 -4.25
N THR A 249 -6.16 14.82 -4.05
CA THR A 249 -5.64 13.97 -5.12
C THR A 249 -6.59 12.80 -5.41
N SER A 250 -6.77 12.50 -6.69
CA SER A 250 -7.45 11.31 -7.25
C SER A 250 -6.51 10.55 -8.18
N ALA A 251 -6.94 9.39 -8.69
CA ALA A 251 -6.17 8.71 -9.74
C ALA A 251 -6.04 9.53 -11.04
N SER A 252 -6.98 10.43 -11.30
CA SER A 252 -6.98 11.30 -12.49
C SER A 252 -6.35 12.68 -12.26
N GLY A 253 -5.70 12.88 -11.11
CA GLY A 253 -5.09 14.16 -10.73
C GLY A 253 -5.86 14.88 -9.62
N VAL A 254 -5.75 16.21 -9.59
CA VAL A 254 -6.36 17.04 -8.54
C VAL A 254 -7.86 17.22 -8.81
N THR A 255 -8.70 17.03 -7.81
CA THR A 255 -10.16 17.19 -7.91
C THR A 255 -10.72 17.90 -6.67
N ASP A 256 -12.02 18.19 -6.67
CA ASP A 256 -12.73 18.76 -5.51
C ASP A 256 -12.62 17.83 -4.31
N ASN A 257 -12.55 18.40 -3.11
CA ASN A 257 -12.53 17.64 -1.87
C ASN A 257 -13.93 17.13 -1.49
N VAL A 258 -14.44 16.22 -2.31
CA VAL A 258 -15.69 15.47 -2.07
C VAL A 258 -15.35 14.10 -1.47
N SER A 259 -16.31 13.51 -0.74
CA SER A 259 -16.14 12.15 -0.23
C SER A 259 -16.12 11.13 -1.37
N TYR A 260 -15.59 9.94 -1.10
CA TYR A 260 -15.46 8.88 -2.08
C TYR A 260 -16.80 8.53 -2.74
N TYR A 261 -17.86 8.38 -1.94
CA TYR A 261 -19.17 8.00 -2.47
C TYR A 261 -19.84 9.16 -3.23
N GLU A 262 -19.66 10.41 -2.80
CA GLU A 262 -20.13 11.57 -3.58
C GLU A 262 -19.40 11.67 -4.93
N TRP A 263 -18.09 11.42 -4.96
CA TRP A 263 -17.32 11.32 -6.19
C TRP A 263 -17.82 10.18 -7.07
N LEU A 264 -18.04 9.00 -6.48
CA LEU A 264 -18.47 7.79 -7.20
C LEU A 264 -19.86 7.95 -7.82
N LYS A 265 -20.79 8.62 -7.12
CA LYS A 265 -22.16 8.87 -7.61
C LYS A 265 -22.17 9.70 -8.91
N LYS A 266 -21.14 10.52 -9.14
CA LYS A 266 -20.95 11.33 -10.35
C LYS A 266 -20.27 10.58 -11.50
N GLN A 267 -19.78 9.35 -11.27
CA GLN A 267 -19.09 8.57 -12.30
C GLN A 267 -20.08 7.80 -13.18
N PRO A 268 -19.69 7.44 -14.42
CA PRO A 268 -20.48 6.54 -15.26
C PRO A 268 -20.79 5.22 -14.54
N LEU A 269 -21.92 4.59 -14.90
CA LEU A 269 -22.35 3.33 -14.28
C LEU A 269 -21.25 2.25 -14.34
N GLU A 270 -20.54 2.15 -15.46
CA GLU A 270 -19.40 1.21 -15.61
C GLU A 270 -18.35 1.41 -14.51
N THR A 271 -17.97 2.66 -14.22
CA THR A 271 -17.01 2.98 -13.14
C THR A 271 -17.58 2.61 -11.76
N GLN A 272 -18.88 2.82 -11.54
CA GLN A 272 -19.55 2.41 -10.30
C GLN A 272 -19.55 0.88 -10.14
N GLU A 273 -19.84 0.15 -11.22
CA GLU A 273 -19.80 -1.31 -11.25
C GLU A 273 -18.38 -1.85 -11.06
N MET A 274 -17.36 -1.21 -11.64
CA MET A 274 -15.97 -1.57 -11.40
C MET A 274 -15.56 -1.39 -9.93
N ALA A 275 -16.04 -0.33 -9.28
CA ALA A 275 -15.68 -0.02 -7.89
C ALA A 275 -16.44 -0.89 -6.86
N LEU A 276 -17.72 -1.17 -7.11
CA LEU A 276 -18.64 -1.77 -6.13
C LEU A 276 -19.05 -3.21 -6.49
N GLY A 277 -18.92 -3.60 -7.75
CA GLY A 277 -19.62 -4.75 -8.34
C GLY A 277 -21.06 -4.41 -8.73
N LYS A 278 -21.61 -5.13 -9.72
CA LYS A 278 -22.92 -4.85 -10.33
C LYS A 278 -24.07 -4.71 -9.32
N ALA A 279 -24.23 -5.67 -8.43
CA ALA A 279 -25.32 -5.67 -7.46
C ALA A 279 -25.25 -4.46 -6.51
N ARG A 280 -24.06 -4.16 -5.95
CA ARG A 280 -23.89 -2.99 -5.07
C ARG A 280 -24.02 -1.68 -5.83
N ALA A 281 -23.61 -1.60 -7.08
CA ALA A 281 -23.81 -0.42 -7.93
C ALA A 281 -25.31 -0.17 -8.20
N LYS A 282 -26.09 -1.22 -8.46
CA LYS A 282 -27.55 -1.12 -8.60
C LYS A 282 -28.21 -0.53 -7.35
N LEU A 283 -27.87 -1.08 -6.18
CA LEU A 283 -28.33 -0.55 -4.89
C LEU A 283 -27.86 0.88 -4.66
N PHE A 284 -26.59 1.18 -4.97
CA PHE A 284 -26.00 2.50 -4.81
C PHE A 284 -26.71 3.56 -5.64
N GLY A 285 -27.25 3.21 -6.82
CA GLY A 285 -28.08 4.10 -7.64
C GLY A 285 -29.37 4.54 -6.94
N GLU A 286 -30.03 3.62 -6.25
CA GLU A 286 -31.39 3.78 -5.69
C GLU A 286 -31.44 4.44 -4.31
N ILE A 287 -30.32 4.54 -3.59
CA ILE A 287 -30.29 5.12 -2.23
C ILE A 287 -29.32 6.30 -2.10
N SER A 288 -29.45 7.04 -0.99
CA SER A 288 -28.56 8.15 -0.65
C SER A 288 -27.15 7.66 -0.36
N VAL A 289 -26.15 8.53 -0.55
CA VAL A 289 -24.74 8.22 -0.26
C VAL A 289 -24.55 7.84 1.21
N GLU A 290 -25.19 8.57 2.11
CA GLU A 290 -25.14 8.37 3.55
C GLU A 290 -25.73 7.00 3.92
N ARG A 291 -26.89 6.66 3.33
CA ARG A 291 -27.52 5.36 3.58
C ARG A 291 -26.68 4.23 3.03
N PHE A 292 -26.14 4.37 1.82
CA PHE A 292 -25.26 3.36 1.25
C PHE A 292 -24.01 3.14 2.09
N LYS A 293 -23.36 4.23 2.52
CA LYS A 293 -22.16 4.22 3.38
C LYS A 293 -22.39 3.45 4.68
N ALA A 294 -23.55 3.62 5.31
CA ALA A 294 -23.94 2.93 6.54
C ALA A 294 -24.14 1.42 6.37
N LEU A 295 -24.33 0.94 5.14
CA LEU A 295 -24.54 -0.48 4.81
C LEU A 295 -23.27 -1.17 4.29
N GLN A 296 -22.10 -0.54 4.39
CA GLN A 296 -20.88 -1.10 3.79
C GLN A 296 -20.12 -2.02 4.74
N LEU A 297 -20.07 -1.67 6.03
CA LEU A 297 -19.29 -2.39 7.03
C LEU A 297 -20.15 -2.75 8.23
N ASP A 298 -19.81 -3.85 8.89
CA ASP A 298 -20.40 -4.25 10.15
C ASP A 298 -19.78 -3.48 11.34
N LYS A 299 -20.19 -3.83 12.56
CA LYS A 299 -19.66 -3.26 13.81
C LYS A 299 -18.16 -3.55 14.05
N ASN A 300 -17.59 -4.53 13.35
CA ASN A 300 -16.19 -4.92 13.42
C ASN A 300 -15.36 -4.32 12.27
N PHE A 301 -15.96 -3.48 11.42
CA PHE A 301 -15.37 -2.91 10.20
C PHE A 301 -15.12 -3.92 9.07
N GLU A 302 -15.81 -5.06 9.09
CA GLU A 302 -15.79 -6.05 8.01
C GLU A 302 -16.86 -5.76 6.95
N PRO A 303 -16.60 -5.97 5.65
CA PRO A 303 -17.59 -5.69 4.61
C PRO A 303 -18.85 -6.55 4.73
N LEU A 304 -20.03 -5.90 4.77
CA LEU A 304 -21.32 -6.61 4.75
C LEU A 304 -21.54 -7.33 3.41
N THR A 305 -22.05 -8.56 3.48
CA THR A 305 -22.57 -9.31 2.34
C THR A 305 -23.87 -8.68 1.82
N LEU A 306 -24.25 -8.99 0.58
CA LEU A 306 -25.53 -8.52 0.03
C LEU A 306 -26.73 -9.06 0.83
N ASP A 307 -26.64 -10.27 1.36
CA ASP A 307 -27.71 -10.86 2.17
C ASP A 307 -27.83 -10.17 3.53
N GLU A 308 -26.71 -9.79 4.16
CA GLU A 308 -26.74 -8.98 5.38
C GLU A 308 -27.31 -7.59 5.12
N MET A 309 -26.91 -6.94 4.02
CA MET A 309 -27.49 -5.67 3.60
C MET A 309 -29.00 -5.81 3.35
N ARG A 310 -29.45 -6.90 2.72
CA ARG A 310 -30.88 -7.22 2.51
C ARG A 310 -31.62 -7.41 3.82
N ARG A 311 -31.03 -8.09 4.81
CA ARG A 311 -31.65 -8.26 6.14
C ARG A 311 -31.83 -6.94 6.86
N LEU A 312 -30.88 -6.01 6.70
CA LEU A 312 -30.98 -4.67 7.27
C LEU A 312 -32.00 -3.81 6.52
N GLU A 313 -32.07 -3.95 5.20
CA GLU A 313 -32.88 -3.09 4.32
C GLU A 313 -33.76 -3.89 3.32
N PRO A 314 -34.68 -4.74 3.79
CA PRO A 314 -35.40 -5.67 2.92
C PRO A 314 -36.22 -4.95 1.84
N LYS A 315 -36.94 -3.88 2.23
CA LYS A 315 -37.79 -3.09 1.32
C LYS A 315 -37.00 -2.48 0.15
N ILE A 316 -35.76 -2.06 0.39
CA ILE A 316 -34.92 -1.47 -0.64
C ILE A 316 -34.44 -2.57 -1.60
N PHE A 317 -34.06 -3.73 -1.05
CA PHE A 317 -33.64 -4.85 -1.87
C PHE A 317 -34.77 -5.41 -2.74
N ASP A 318 -36.01 -5.48 -2.22
CA ASP A 318 -37.19 -5.91 -3.00
C ASP A 318 -37.52 -4.94 -4.14
N LYS A 319 -37.25 -3.64 -3.96
CA LYS A 319 -37.41 -2.64 -5.02
C LYS A 319 -36.30 -2.77 -6.07
N VAL A 320 -35.08 -3.07 -5.64
CA VAL A 320 -33.87 -3.04 -6.47
C VAL A 320 -33.69 -4.34 -7.26
N PHE A 321 -33.97 -5.52 -6.70
CA PHE A 321 -33.64 -6.83 -7.26
C PHE A 321 -34.88 -7.66 -7.56
#